data_AF-B7PXV0-F1
#
_entry.id   AF-B7PXV0-F1
#
_cell.length_a   1.000
_cell.length_b   1.000
_cell.length_c   1.000
_cell.angle_alpha   90.00
_cell.angle_beta   90.00
_cell.angle_gamma   90.00
#
_symmetry.space_group_name_H-M   'P 1'
#
loop_
_entity.id
_entity.type
_entity.pdbx_description
1 polymer ?
#
loop_
_entity_poly.entity_id
_entity_poly.type
_entity_poly.pdbx_seq_one_letter_code
_entity_poly.pdbx_strand_id
1 'polypeptide(L)'
;MHIRSKRTFLLTLLLTTSATLFLIAISCMKRPTSPTGPIAVKFDNKEDQLPFSFDVSEILQDFDGRFALSPFKLDSQSLYRVHESAMVAHNDSSFGNSTVCLATIASLDHLRWIPELSEHWTGPTSIAVFYRRTLDLRLLVAYLTLLRTCFKTIGDNFNFHFVTPALQNSTQDDVVLLKSFGVVTCDDHKRLLESFLAVLKEQKWDMVPFPQNHLRNVARDGCARSPFFYLTDVDVMPQYGLHRRLDRFLMRSATCEKCLYVVPAFEGTEVAEHPRTKKELLAR
;
A
#
# COMPACT_ATOMS: atom_id res chain seq x y z
N MET A 1 -60.57 -13.59 -36.74
CA MET A 1 -60.06 -14.20 -35.49
C MET A 1 -58.67 -13.61 -35.24
N HIS A 2 -58.62 -12.46 -34.57
CA HIS A 2 -57.41 -11.67 -34.32
C HIS A 2 -57.08 -11.75 -32.84
N ILE A 3 -55.92 -12.31 -32.49
CA ILE A 3 -55.41 -12.36 -31.11
C ILE A 3 -54.37 -11.25 -30.94
N ARG A 4 -54.73 -10.26 -30.12
CA ARG A 4 -53.85 -9.20 -29.60
C ARG A 4 -53.01 -9.75 -28.44
N SER A 5 -51.69 -9.61 -28.52
CA SER A 5 -50.77 -9.86 -27.41
C SER A 5 -50.71 -8.63 -26.49
N LYS A 6 -50.98 -8.83 -25.19
CA LYS A 6 -50.89 -7.80 -24.14
C LYS A 6 -49.44 -7.65 -23.67
N ARG A 7 -48.95 -6.40 -23.65
CA ARG A 7 -47.71 -6.02 -22.96
C ARG A 7 -47.98 -5.93 -21.47
N THR A 8 -47.23 -6.68 -20.67
CA THR A 8 -47.21 -6.58 -19.20
C THR A 8 -45.91 -5.89 -18.81
N PHE A 9 -46.02 -4.72 -18.17
CA PHE A 9 -44.92 -4.04 -17.51
C PHE A 9 -44.47 -4.87 -16.30
N LEU A 10 -43.19 -5.20 -16.21
CA LEU A 10 -42.57 -5.67 -14.98
C LEU A 10 -41.43 -4.73 -14.61
N LEU A 11 -41.63 -4.04 -13.49
CA LEU A 11 -40.70 -3.15 -12.83
C LEU A 11 -39.68 -4.03 -12.09
N THR A 12 -38.45 -4.17 -12.59
CA THR A 12 -37.35 -4.82 -11.84
C THR A 12 -36.45 -3.76 -11.23
N LEU A 13 -36.48 -3.75 -9.91
CA LEU A 13 -35.73 -2.93 -8.97
C LEU A 13 -34.22 -3.21 -9.08
N LEU A 14 -33.44 -2.14 -9.13
CA LEU A 14 -31.97 -2.14 -9.03
C LEU A 14 -31.52 -2.61 -7.64
N LEU A 15 -30.66 -3.63 -7.58
CA LEU A 15 -29.80 -3.92 -6.44
C LEU A 15 -28.39 -4.16 -6.97
N THR A 16 -27.53 -3.15 -6.81
CA THR A 16 -26.10 -3.20 -7.08
C THR A 16 -25.39 -3.75 -5.84
N THR A 17 -24.96 -5.01 -5.86
CA THR A 17 -23.97 -5.53 -4.91
C THR A 17 -22.63 -5.62 -5.61
N SER A 18 -21.71 -4.72 -5.26
CA SER A 18 -20.32 -4.77 -5.69
C SER A 18 -19.63 -5.87 -4.89
N ALA A 19 -19.45 -7.05 -5.48
CA ALA A 19 -18.62 -8.10 -4.93
C ALA A 19 -17.30 -8.13 -5.71
N THR A 20 -16.28 -7.48 -5.17
CA THR A 20 -14.93 -7.49 -5.76
C THR A 20 -14.26 -8.81 -5.41
N LEU A 21 -14.18 -9.73 -6.38
CA LEU A 21 -13.43 -10.98 -6.28
C LEU A 21 -11.93 -10.71 -6.47
N PHE A 22 -11.10 -11.07 -5.50
CA PHE A 22 -9.63 -11.07 -5.63
C PHE A 22 -9.14 -12.47 -6.02
N LEU A 23 -8.42 -12.59 -7.15
CA LEU A 23 -7.90 -13.85 -7.70
C LEU A 23 -6.42 -14.04 -7.36
N ILE A 24 -6.01 -15.28 -7.06
CA ILE A 24 -4.59 -15.68 -6.89
C ILE A 24 -4.25 -16.84 -7.83
N ALA A 25 -3.07 -16.83 -8.47
CA ALA A 25 -2.59 -17.85 -9.42
C ALA A 25 -1.32 -18.57 -8.90
N ILE A 26 -1.11 -19.85 -9.24
CA ILE A 26 -0.13 -20.77 -8.63
C ILE A 26 0.91 -21.28 -9.66
N SER A 27 2.20 -21.37 -9.28
CA SER A 27 3.23 -22.21 -9.92
C SER A 27 4.10 -22.94 -8.88
N CYS A 28 4.50 -24.19 -9.17
CA CYS A 28 5.02 -25.18 -8.21
C CYS A 28 6.56 -25.35 -8.23
N MET A 29 7.22 -25.41 -7.06
CA MET A 29 8.51 -26.11 -6.83
C MET A 29 8.58 -26.77 -5.43
N LYS A 30 9.31 -27.90 -5.33
CA LYS A 30 9.33 -28.88 -4.21
C LYS A 30 10.19 -28.44 -2.99
N ARG A 31 9.83 -28.97 -1.82
CA ARG A 31 10.23 -28.60 -0.44
C ARG A 31 11.06 -29.72 0.25
N PRO A 32 11.89 -29.41 1.27
CA PRO A 32 12.25 -30.33 2.35
C PRO A 32 11.72 -29.88 3.74
N THR A 33 11.70 -30.83 4.68
CA THR A 33 10.87 -30.94 5.90
C THR A 33 11.42 -30.30 7.20
N SER A 34 10.50 -30.05 8.15
CA SER A 34 10.63 -29.38 9.48
C SER A 34 11.24 -30.25 10.60
N PRO A 35 11.41 -29.79 11.88
CA PRO A 35 10.31 -29.66 12.88
C PRO A 35 10.48 -28.51 13.96
N THR A 36 9.44 -27.75 14.32
CA THR A 36 8.52 -27.75 15.51
C THR A 36 8.97 -27.10 16.84
N GLY A 37 8.15 -26.17 17.36
CA GLY A 37 8.05 -25.77 18.77
C GLY A 37 7.46 -24.35 18.99
N PRO A 38 6.44 -24.14 19.86
CA PRO A 38 5.86 -22.81 20.08
C PRO A 38 6.50 -22.09 21.28
N ILE A 39 7.13 -20.93 21.04
CA ILE A 39 7.57 -20.02 22.11
C ILE A 39 6.57 -18.86 22.17
N ALA A 40 5.87 -18.75 23.30
CA ALA A 40 5.05 -17.58 23.61
C ALA A 40 5.96 -16.42 24.03
N VAL A 41 6.03 -15.38 23.21
CA VAL A 41 6.76 -14.14 23.52
C VAL A 41 5.74 -13.10 23.99
N LYS A 42 5.84 -12.70 25.26
CA LYS A 42 5.20 -11.48 25.77
C LYS A 42 5.93 -10.29 25.16
N PHE A 43 5.19 -9.40 24.50
CA PHE A 43 5.71 -8.10 24.07
C PHE A 43 5.62 -7.15 25.26
N ASP A 44 6.77 -6.84 25.86
CA ASP A 44 6.92 -5.72 26.77
C ASP A 44 7.45 -4.54 25.95
N ASN A 45 6.54 -3.66 25.52
CA ASN A 45 6.88 -2.46 24.76
C ASN A 45 7.13 -1.30 25.73
N LYS A 46 8.31 -1.25 26.36
CA LYS A 46 8.86 -0.02 26.93
C LYS A 46 10.37 -0.06 26.88
N GLU A 47 10.93 0.38 25.76
CA GLU A 47 12.29 0.86 25.71
C GLU A 47 12.20 2.38 25.49
N ASP A 48 12.60 3.14 26.51
CA ASP A 48 12.64 4.61 26.53
C ASP A 48 13.69 5.11 25.52
N GLN A 49 13.35 5.14 24.23
CA GLN A 49 14.07 5.95 23.24
C GLN A 49 13.52 7.37 23.30
N LEU A 50 14.41 8.35 23.51
CA LEU A 50 14.11 9.76 23.27
C LEU A 50 13.36 9.90 21.95
N PRO A 51 12.28 10.71 21.88
CA PRO A 51 11.44 10.76 20.69
C PRO A 51 12.31 11.16 19.50
N PHE A 52 12.38 10.28 18.51
CA PHE A 52 13.15 10.52 17.30
C PHE A 52 12.58 11.77 16.63
N SER A 53 13.38 12.84 16.61
CA SER A 53 13.02 14.12 16.02
C SER A 53 13.67 14.25 14.66
N PHE A 54 12.94 14.84 13.72
CA PHE A 54 13.34 14.97 12.33
C PHE A 54 13.26 16.43 11.93
N ASP A 55 14.37 17.00 11.44
CA ASP A 55 14.30 18.26 10.70
C ASP A 55 13.86 17.95 9.26
N VAL A 56 12.63 18.32 8.95
CA VAL A 56 12.05 18.07 7.62
C VAL A 56 12.85 18.80 6.53
N SER A 57 13.46 19.94 6.87
CA SER A 57 14.32 20.69 5.94
C SER A 57 15.57 19.89 5.58
N GLU A 58 16.14 19.18 6.55
CA GLU A 58 17.30 18.30 6.33
C GLU A 58 16.92 17.12 5.42
N ILE A 59 15.77 16.48 5.65
CA ILE A 59 15.28 15.38 4.78
C ILE A 59 15.04 15.89 3.34
N LEU A 60 14.49 17.08 3.19
CA LEU A 60 14.21 17.67 1.88
C LEU A 60 15.47 18.16 1.16
N GLN A 61 16.52 18.53 1.90
CA GLN A 61 17.86 18.82 1.36
C GLN A 61 18.60 17.53 0.98
N ASP A 62 18.44 16.47 1.77
CA ASP A 62 18.99 15.14 1.48
C ASP A 62 18.45 14.59 0.16
N PHE A 63 17.16 14.85 -0.14
CA PHE A 63 16.61 14.56 -1.45
C PHE A 63 17.40 15.22 -2.58
N ASP A 64 17.71 16.51 -2.45
CA ASP A 64 18.40 17.27 -3.50
C ASP A 64 19.87 16.83 -3.67
N GLY A 65 20.48 16.22 -2.64
CA GLY A 65 21.89 15.83 -2.64
C GLY A 65 22.20 14.33 -2.79
N ARG A 66 21.29 13.43 -2.38
CA ARG A 66 21.60 11.99 -2.23
C ARG A 66 20.53 11.02 -2.72
N PHE A 67 19.25 11.41 -2.76
CA PHE A 67 18.21 10.50 -3.23
C PHE A 67 18.19 10.43 -4.76
N ALA A 68 18.67 9.30 -5.30
CA ALA A 68 18.55 8.99 -6.73
C ALA A 68 17.44 7.96 -6.95
N LEU A 69 16.49 8.28 -7.82
CA LEU A 69 15.52 7.30 -8.29
C LEU A 69 16.22 6.14 -9.01
N SER A 70 15.67 4.94 -8.85
CA SER A 70 16.08 3.80 -9.70
C SER A 70 15.84 4.13 -11.19
N PRO A 71 16.58 3.52 -12.13
CA PRO A 71 16.29 3.67 -13.55
C PRO A 71 14.83 3.34 -13.85
N PHE A 72 14.15 4.19 -14.63
CA PHE A 72 12.76 3.91 -14.99
C PHE A 72 12.66 2.94 -16.16
N LYS A 73 11.55 2.21 -16.19
CA LYS A 73 11.04 1.53 -17.38
C LYS A 73 9.80 2.26 -17.86
N LEU A 74 9.61 2.33 -19.17
CA LEU A 74 8.34 2.75 -19.73
C LEU A 74 7.34 1.58 -19.67
N ASP A 75 6.08 1.89 -19.40
CA ASP A 75 5.02 0.91 -19.58
C ASP A 75 4.85 0.56 -21.07
N SER A 76 4.07 -0.48 -21.35
CA SER A 76 3.85 -0.96 -22.72
C SER A 76 3.30 0.09 -23.68
N GLN A 77 2.59 1.11 -23.17
CA GLN A 77 2.03 2.19 -23.98
C GLN A 77 2.89 3.47 -23.95
N SER A 78 4.02 3.45 -23.23
CA SER A 78 4.90 4.62 -23.02
C SER A 78 4.17 5.85 -22.44
N LEU A 79 3.12 5.62 -21.67
CA LEU A 79 2.34 6.63 -20.96
C LEU A 79 2.89 6.91 -19.57
N TYR A 80 3.56 5.95 -18.94
CA TYR A 80 4.07 6.04 -17.57
C TYR A 80 5.52 5.57 -17.48
N ARG A 81 6.27 6.23 -16.59
CA ARG A 81 7.59 5.80 -16.11
C ARG A 81 7.39 5.07 -14.79
N VAL A 82 7.98 3.89 -14.69
CA VAL A 82 7.94 3.03 -13.50
C VAL A 82 9.36 2.90 -12.95
N HIS A 83 9.55 3.45 -11.75
CA HIS A 83 10.76 3.30 -10.93
C HIS A 83 10.52 2.15 -9.96
N GLU A 84 10.88 0.93 -10.37
CA GLU A 84 10.74 -0.25 -9.53
C GLU A 84 11.68 -0.15 -8.32
N SER A 85 11.21 -0.59 -7.15
CA SER A 85 12.02 -0.70 -5.93
C SER A 85 12.78 0.58 -5.60
N ALA A 86 12.13 1.74 -5.80
CA ALA A 86 12.68 3.06 -5.54
C ALA A 86 13.01 3.25 -4.05
N MET A 87 12.30 2.57 -3.15
CA MET A 87 12.68 2.44 -1.74
C MET A 87 12.50 0.99 -1.26
N VAL A 88 13.61 0.27 -1.14
CA VAL A 88 13.64 -1.16 -0.78
C VAL A 88 13.49 -1.36 0.71
N ALA A 89 12.71 -2.35 1.13
CA ALA A 89 12.60 -2.79 2.51
C ALA A 89 13.98 -3.21 3.08
N HIS A 90 14.29 -2.89 4.35
CA HIS A 90 15.58 -3.24 4.95
C HIS A 90 15.81 -4.76 5.03
N ASN A 91 14.74 -5.51 5.28
CA ASN A 91 14.78 -6.96 5.35
C ASN A 91 14.25 -7.58 4.05
N ASP A 92 14.89 -7.20 2.93
CA ASP A 92 14.49 -7.65 1.61
C ASP A 92 14.52 -9.18 1.46
N SER A 93 15.39 -9.86 2.23
CA SER A 93 15.44 -11.33 2.33
C SER A 93 14.14 -11.97 2.84
N SER A 94 13.31 -11.25 3.60
CA SER A 94 12.05 -11.79 4.14
C SER A 94 10.98 -12.03 3.09
N PHE A 95 11.05 -11.33 1.95
CA PHE A 95 10.15 -11.61 0.81
C PHE A 95 10.30 -13.03 0.27
N GLY A 96 11.50 -13.60 0.32
CA GLY A 96 11.76 -14.97 -0.15
C GLY A 96 11.25 -16.06 0.79
N ASN A 97 10.99 -15.73 2.07
CA ASN A 97 10.53 -16.68 3.07
C ASN A 97 9.02 -16.64 3.31
N SER A 98 8.34 -15.56 2.89
CA SER A 98 6.88 -15.44 2.97
C SER A 98 6.21 -16.06 1.76
N THR A 99 5.16 -16.83 1.98
CA THR A 99 4.33 -17.38 0.90
C THR A 99 3.38 -16.35 0.29
N VAL A 100 3.11 -15.26 1.01
CA VAL A 100 2.18 -14.21 0.57
C VAL A 100 2.77 -12.80 0.75
N CYS A 101 2.57 -11.96 -0.27
CA CYS A 101 2.94 -10.55 -0.29
C CYS A 101 1.69 -9.66 -0.45
N LEU A 102 1.61 -8.56 0.29
CA LEU A 102 0.55 -7.57 0.11
C LEU A 102 0.89 -6.67 -1.07
N ALA A 103 -0.01 -6.53 -2.03
CA ALA A 103 0.10 -5.57 -3.11
C ALA A 103 -0.93 -4.46 -2.90
N THR A 104 -0.49 -3.20 -2.89
CA THR A 104 -1.40 -2.06 -2.76
C THR A 104 -0.92 -0.84 -3.53
N ILE A 105 -1.80 0.14 -3.69
CA ILE A 105 -1.55 1.35 -4.48
C ILE A 105 -1.77 2.58 -3.61
N ALA A 106 -1.02 3.64 -3.86
CA ALA A 106 -1.15 4.88 -3.11
C ALA A 106 -0.79 6.10 -3.97
N SER A 107 -1.14 7.27 -3.47
CA SER A 107 -0.46 8.55 -3.71
C SER A 107 -0.17 9.18 -2.37
N LEU A 108 0.48 10.35 -2.34
CA LEU A 108 0.88 11.00 -1.08
C LEU A 108 -0.26 11.11 -0.05
N ASP A 109 -1.45 11.52 -0.48
CA ASP A 109 -2.65 11.65 0.36
C ASP A 109 -3.17 10.32 0.93
N HIS A 110 -2.94 9.21 0.22
CA HIS A 110 -3.30 7.88 0.70
C HIS A 110 -2.29 7.33 1.72
N LEU A 111 -1.08 7.89 1.81
CA LEU A 111 -0.05 7.38 2.73
C LEU A 111 -0.41 7.53 4.22
N ARG A 112 -1.45 8.31 4.55
CA ARG A 112 -2.01 8.39 5.91
C ARG A 112 -2.39 7.02 6.49
N TRP A 113 -2.73 6.07 5.62
CA TRP A 113 -3.18 4.73 5.98
C TRP A 113 -2.05 3.74 6.25
N ILE A 114 -0.84 4.03 5.80
CA ILE A 114 0.28 3.08 5.86
C ILE A 114 0.68 2.68 7.29
N PRO A 115 0.74 3.60 8.28
CA PRO A 115 1.06 3.22 9.66
C PRO A 115 0.07 2.19 10.21
N GLU A 116 -1.23 2.44 10.08
CA GLU A 116 -2.27 1.51 10.51
C GLU A 116 -2.21 0.21 9.73
N LEU A 117 -2.06 0.26 8.39
CA LEU A 117 -1.88 -0.93 7.57
C LEU A 117 -0.71 -1.81 8.05
N SER A 118 0.39 -1.21 8.51
CA SER A 118 1.56 -1.92 9.01
C SER A 118 1.32 -2.63 10.36
N GLU A 119 0.33 -2.20 11.15
CA GLU A 119 -0.09 -2.92 12.36
C GLU A 119 -0.89 -4.18 12.01
N HIS A 120 -1.66 -4.12 10.92
CA HIS A 120 -2.52 -5.20 10.47
C HIS A 120 -1.77 -6.22 9.60
N TRP A 121 -0.81 -5.75 8.80
CA TRP A 121 0.02 -6.54 7.90
C TRP A 121 1.52 -6.37 8.20
N THR A 122 2.09 -7.39 8.84
CA THR A 122 3.50 -7.41 9.27
C THR A 122 4.42 -8.15 8.31
N GLY A 123 3.92 -8.55 7.15
CA GLY A 123 4.67 -9.31 6.15
C GLY A 123 5.18 -8.44 5.01
N PRO A 124 5.77 -9.06 3.97
CA PRO A 124 6.21 -8.34 2.78
C PRO A 124 5.07 -7.56 2.12
N THR A 125 5.35 -6.32 1.74
CA THR A 125 4.40 -5.42 1.12
C THR A 125 5.03 -4.71 -0.08
N SER A 126 4.37 -4.75 -1.22
CA SER A 126 4.71 -4.04 -2.45
C SER A 126 3.70 -2.91 -2.68
N ILE A 127 4.19 -1.67 -2.73
CA ILE A 127 3.35 -0.48 -2.85
C ILE A 127 3.73 0.28 -4.12
N ALA A 128 2.79 0.43 -5.05
CA ALA A 128 2.96 1.34 -6.18
C ALA A 128 2.42 2.72 -5.82
N VAL A 129 3.30 3.70 -5.72
CA VAL A 129 2.95 5.08 -5.36
C VAL A 129 3.01 5.98 -6.59
N PHE A 130 1.90 6.63 -6.89
CA PHE A 130 1.81 7.60 -7.97
C PHE A 130 2.24 8.98 -7.50
N TYR A 131 3.10 9.64 -8.29
CA TYR A 131 3.45 11.04 -8.12
C TYR A 131 3.37 11.79 -9.45
N ARG A 132 3.03 13.07 -9.39
CA ARG A 132 2.73 13.87 -10.58
C ARG A 132 3.92 14.67 -11.10
N ARG A 133 4.68 15.27 -10.19
CA ARG A 133 5.78 16.21 -10.49
C ARG A 133 6.91 16.10 -9.47
N THR A 134 7.99 16.82 -9.70
CA THR A 134 9.18 16.84 -8.83
C THR A 134 8.83 17.25 -7.39
N LEU A 135 8.02 18.29 -7.17
CA LEU A 135 7.62 18.68 -5.80
C LEU A 135 6.80 17.58 -5.09
N ASP A 136 5.88 16.93 -5.81
CA ASP A 136 5.09 15.78 -5.30
C ASP A 136 6.03 14.65 -4.85
N LEU A 137 7.03 14.32 -5.67
CA LEU A 137 8.04 13.32 -5.37
C LEU A 137 8.89 13.69 -4.14
N ARG A 138 9.30 14.96 -4.01
CA ARG A 138 10.10 15.44 -2.87
C ARG A 138 9.37 15.23 -1.55
N LEU A 139 8.12 15.68 -1.48
CA LEU A 139 7.28 15.54 -0.29
C LEU A 139 6.96 14.07 -0.01
N LEU A 140 6.72 13.29 -1.06
CA LEU A 140 6.52 11.84 -0.97
C LEU A 140 7.71 11.12 -0.35
N VAL A 141 8.91 11.34 -0.87
CA VAL A 141 10.15 10.72 -0.38
C VAL A 141 10.43 11.13 1.07
N ALA A 142 10.25 12.41 1.39
CA ALA A 142 10.41 12.89 2.76
C ALA A 142 9.44 12.21 3.73
N TYR A 143 8.17 12.07 3.33
CA TYR A 143 7.16 11.42 4.16
C TYR A 143 7.44 9.93 4.35
N LEU A 144 7.80 9.22 3.29
CA LEU A 144 8.16 7.79 3.38
C LEU A 144 9.42 7.56 4.21
N THR A 145 10.40 8.45 4.15
CA THR A 145 11.60 8.39 4.98
C THR A 145 11.25 8.51 6.47
N LEU A 146 10.38 9.46 6.82
CA LEU A 146 9.84 9.59 8.17
C LEU A 146 9.12 8.30 8.59
N LEU A 147 8.17 7.82 7.79
CA LEU A 147 7.37 6.63 8.12
C LEU A 147 8.25 5.38 8.32
N ARG A 148 9.23 5.16 7.45
CA ARG A 148 10.13 4.00 7.54
C ARG A 148 11.05 4.05 8.77
N THR A 149 11.38 5.25 9.25
CA THR A 149 12.19 5.43 10.46
C THR A 149 11.33 5.27 11.72
N CYS A 150 10.13 5.84 11.72
CA CYS A 150 9.21 5.81 12.85
C CYS A 150 8.56 4.44 13.07
N PHE A 151 8.24 3.72 12.00
CA PHE A 151 7.52 2.45 12.07
C PHE A 151 8.37 1.32 11.50
N LYS A 152 8.97 0.54 12.40
CA LYS A 152 9.89 -0.55 12.04
C LYS A 152 9.31 -1.53 11.03
N THR A 153 8.03 -1.89 11.16
CA THR A 153 7.35 -2.80 10.21
C THR A 153 7.37 -2.26 8.78
N ILE A 154 7.20 -0.94 8.61
CA ILE A 154 7.27 -0.28 7.30
C ILE A 154 8.70 -0.37 6.78
N GLY A 155 9.67 0.09 7.57
CA GLY A 155 11.09 0.09 7.16
C GLY A 155 11.59 -1.31 6.78
N ASP A 156 11.19 -2.33 7.54
CA ASP A 156 11.67 -3.70 7.36
C ASP A 156 11.02 -4.44 6.20
N ASN A 157 9.73 -4.21 5.92
CA ASN A 157 8.96 -5.09 5.04
C ASN A 157 8.34 -4.41 3.82
N PHE A 158 8.29 -3.08 3.75
CA PHE A 158 7.56 -2.36 2.71
C PHE A 158 8.51 -1.90 1.61
N ASN A 159 8.26 -2.35 0.39
CA ASN A 159 8.94 -1.93 -0.83
C ASN A 159 8.05 -0.94 -1.58
N PHE A 160 8.63 0.20 -1.97
CA PHE A 160 7.91 1.26 -2.69
C PHE A 160 8.41 1.37 -4.13
N HIS A 161 7.48 1.32 -5.07
CA HIS A 161 7.68 1.54 -6.50
C HIS A 161 7.06 2.88 -6.83
N PHE A 162 7.74 3.74 -7.59
CA PHE A 162 7.19 5.04 -7.95
C PHE A 162 6.77 5.08 -9.41
N VAL A 163 5.60 5.65 -9.67
CA VAL A 163 5.00 5.74 -11.01
C VAL A 163 4.63 7.18 -11.31
N THR A 164 4.98 7.66 -12.49
CA THR A 164 4.66 9.02 -12.94
C THR A 164 4.37 9.05 -14.44
N PRO A 165 3.60 10.03 -14.96
CA PRO A 165 3.41 10.17 -16.40
C PRO A 165 4.74 10.32 -17.15
N ALA A 166 4.87 9.68 -18.31
CA ALA A 166 6.07 9.72 -19.13
C ALA A 166 6.29 11.06 -19.83
N LEU A 167 5.21 11.73 -20.21
CA LEU A 167 5.21 13.10 -20.69
C LEU A 167 5.01 14.03 -19.49
N GLN A 168 6.10 14.58 -18.98
CA GLN A 168 6.05 15.72 -18.07
C GLN A 168 6.30 16.98 -18.89
N ASN A 169 5.31 17.87 -18.95
CA ASN A 169 5.56 19.22 -19.41
C ASN A 169 6.52 19.84 -18.38
N SER A 170 7.76 20.13 -18.78
CA SER A 170 8.74 20.77 -17.90
C SER A 170 8.28 22.19 -17.61
N THR A 171 7.43 22.36 -16.60
CA THR A 171 7.22 23.66 -16.01
C THR A 171 8.23 23.76 -14.88
N GLN A 172 9.13 24.74 -15.02
CA GLN A 172 10.02 25.35 -14.03
C GLN A 172 10.13 24.62 -12.68
N ASP A 173 11.38 24.33 -12.28
CA ASP A 173 11.74 23.97 -10.91
C ASP A 173 10.86 24.76 -9.95
N ASP A 174 9.97 24.04 -9.26
CA ASP A 174 9.13 24.59 -8.23
C ASP A 174 10.10 25.03 -7.11
N VAL A 175 10.66 26.25 -7.22
CA VAL A 175 11.38 26.93 -6.14
C VAL A 175 10.31 27.35 -5.14
N VAL A 176 9.70 26.35 -4.52
CA VAL A 176 8.95 26.53 -3.31
C VAL A 176 10.02 26.71 -2.25
N LEU A 177 10.06 27.90 -1.67
CA LEU A 177 10.49 28.06 -0.28
C LEU A 177 9.63 27.08 0.50
N LEU A 178 10.12 25.85 0.64
CA LEU A 178 9.56 24.84 1.53
C LEU A 178 9.50 25.58 2.86
N LYS A 179 8.30 26.04 3.22
CA LYS A 179 8.03 26.68 4.51
C LYS A 179 8.74 25.79 5.51
N SER A 180 9.56 26.36 6.39
CA SER A 180 10.27 25.56 7.40
C SER A 180 9.23 24.72 8.12
N PHE A 181 9.13 23.44 7.73
CA PHE A 181 8.18 22.48 8.29
C PHE A 181 8.58 22.17 9.75
N GLY A 182 9.75 22.67 10.15
CA GLY A 182 10.29 22.59 11.49
C GLY A 182 10.76 21.19 11.82
N VAL A 183 10.95 20.99 13.12
CA VAL A 183 11.26 19.70 13.71
C VAL A 183 9.94 18.98 14.00
N VAL A 184 9.83 17.72 13.56
CA VAL A 184 8.66 16.86 13.80
C VAL A 184 9.07 15.59 14.53
N THR A 185 8.15 15.01 15.30
CA THR A 185 8.31 13.66 15.87
C THR A 185 7.48 12.64 15.08
N CYS A 186 7.60 11.37 15.44
CA CYS A 186 6.77 10.31 14.86
C CYS A 186 5.26 10.52 15.08
N ASP A 187 4.86 11.12 16.19
CA ASP A 187 3.45 11.39 16.50
C ASP A 187 2.87 12.51 15.62
N ASP A 188 3.72 13.41 15.12
CA ASP A 188 3.33 14.53 14.27
C ASP A 188 3.12 14.15 12.80
N HIS A 189 3.33 12.89 12.42
CA HIS A 189 3.34 12.47 11.01
C HIS A 189 2.03 12.81 10.26
N LYS A 190 0.86 12.80 10.92
CA LYS A 190 -0.41 13.18 10.30
C LYS A 190 -0.47 14.67 9.98
N ARG A 191 -0.06 15.52 10.93
CA ARG A 191 0.01 16.99 10.76
C ARG A 191 1.01 17.37 9.67
N LEU A 192 2.13 16.66 9.59
CA LEU A 192 3.11 16.85 8.51
C LEU A 192 2.49 16.54 7.15
N LEU A 193 1.80 15.41 7.01
CA LEU A 193 1.14 15.05 5.77
C LEU A 193 0.11 16.10 5.34
N GLU A 194 -0.72 16.58 6.26
CA GLU A 194 -1.67 17.67 6.00
C GLU A 194 -0.97 18.93 5.48
N SER A 195 0.18 19.27 6.06
CA SER A 195 1.00 20.40 5.62
C SER A 195 1.54 20.20 4.20
N PHE A 196 2.01 18.99 3.86
CA PHE A 196 2.45 18.65 2.50
C PHE A 196 1.30 18.72 1.49
N LEU A 197 0.13 18.21 1.83
CA LEU A 197 -1.05 18.27 0.97
C LEU A 197 -1.54 19.70 0.77
N ALA A 198 -1.43 20.56 1.79
CA ALA A 198 -1.73 21.99 1.65
C ALA A 198 -0.78 22.67 0.65
N VAL A 199 0.53 22.38 0.71
CA VAL A 199 1.52 22.89 -0.26
C VAL A 199 1.17 22.45 -1.69
N LEU A 200 0.80 21.18 -1.89
CA LEU A 200 0.43 20.68 -3.22
C LEU A 200 -0.88 21.31 -3.75
N LYS A 201 -1.85 21.57 -2.87
CA LYS A 201 -3.11 22.22 -3.25
C LYS A 201 -2.91 23.66 -3.73
N GLU A 202 -1.91 24.36 -3.20
CA GLU A 202 -1.56 25.73 -3.62
C GLU A 202 -1.02 25.79 -5.06
N GLN A 203 -0.47 24.69 -5.60
CA GLN A 203 0.19 24.68 -6.91
C GLN A 203 -0.75 24.78 -8.12
N LYS A 204 -2.06 24.59 -7.92
CA LYS A 204 -3.09 24.67 -8.99
C LYS A 204 -2.75 23.86 -10.25
N TRP A 205 -2.11 22.70 -10.09
CA TRP A 205 -1.78 21.83 -11.22
C TRP A 205 -3.03 21.26 -11.89
N ASP A 206 -2.92 21.02 -13.20
CA ASP A 206 -3.94 20.29 -13.95
C ASP A 206 -4.18 18.91 -13.33
N MET A 207 -5.43 18.47 -13.41
CA MET A 207 -5.81 17.15 -12.93
C MET A 207 -5.16 16.08 -13.79
N VAL A 208 -4.26 15.30 -13.18
CA VAL A 208 -3.71 14.08 -13.76
C VAL A 208 -4.51 12.89 -13.19
N PRO A 209 -5.18 12.08 -14.03
CA PRO A 209 -5.92 10.92 -13.56
C PRO A 209 -5.02 9.94 -12.80
N PHE A 210 -5.52 9.43 -11.67
CA PHE A 210 -4.84 8.40 -10.88
C PHE A 210 -4.97 7.03 -11.57
N PRO A 211 -3.88 6.42 -12.09
CA PRO A 211 -3.96 5.26 -12.97
C PRO A 211 -4.09 3.94 -12.19
N GLN A 212 -5.22 3.75 -11.50
CA GLN A 212 -5.45 2.66 -10.54
C GLN A 212 -5.04 1.27 -11.06
N ASN A 213 -5.52 0.89 -12.24
CA ASN A 213 -5.24 -0.44 -12.80
C ASN A 213 -3.76 -0.64 -13.12
N HIS A 214 -3.08 0.42 -13.59
CA HIS A 214 -1.65 0.35 -13.89
C HIS A 214 -0.84 0.20 -12.59
N LEU A 215 -1.18 0.98 -11.55
CA LEU A 215 -0.55 0.86 -10.24
C LEU A 215 -0.76 -0.52 -9.62
N ARG A 216 -1.95 -1.12 -9.75
CA ARG A 216 -2.23 -2.47 -9.26
C ARG A 216 -1.34 -3.52 -9.94
N ASN A 217 -1.08 -3.37 -11.24
CA ASN A 217 -0.14 -4.24 -11.95
C ASN A 217 1.28 -4.08 -11.42
N VAL A 218 1.77 -2.83 -11.28
CA VAL A 218 3.12 -2.56 -10.74
C VAL A 218 3.27 -3.12 -9.32
N ALA A 219 2.27 -2.90 -8.45
CA ALA A 219 2.28 -3.42 -7.08
C ALA A 219 2.28 -4.96 -7.05
N ARG A 220 1.44 -5.60 -7.86
CA ARG A 220 1.42 -7.06 -8.00
C ARG A 220 2.77 -7.59 -8.48
N ASP A 221 3.37 -6.97 -9.49
CA ASP A 221 4.62 -7.44 -10.07
C ASP A 221 5.79 -7.29 -9.06
N GLY A 222 5.74 -6.30 -8.19
CA GLY A 222 6.66 -6.18 -7.05
C GLY A 222 6.55 -7.32 -6.01
N CYS A 223 5.45 -8.07 -6.01
CA CYS A 223 5.27 -9.28 -5.18
C CYS A 223 5.80 -10.57 -5.83
N ALA A 224 6.50 -10.52 -6.98
CA ALA A 224 6.91 -11.70 -7.74
C ALA A 224 7.75 -12.75 -6.99
N ARG A 225 8.33 -12.40 -5.82
CA ARG A 225 9.08 -13.35 -4.97
C ARG A 225 8.20 -14.22 -4.09
N SER A 226 6.95 -13.82 -3.85
CA SER A 226 5.99 -14.61 -3.10
C SER A 226 5.09 -15.40 -4.07
N PRO A 227 4.83 -16.70 -3.82
CA PRO A 227 3.94 -17.50 -4.65
C PRO A 227 2.50 -16.97 -4.73
N PHE A 228 2.05 -16.26 -3.69
CA PHE A 228 0.73 -15.65 -3.61
C PHE A 228 0.87 -14.15 -3.37
N PHE A 229 -0.08 -13.36 -3.86
CA PHE A 229 -0.23 -11.96 -3.49
C PHE A 229 -1.65 -11.70 -2.99
N TYR A 230 -1.77 -10.77 -2.05
CA TYR A 230 -3.05 -10.24 -1.58
C TYR A 230 -3.16 -8.79 -2.07
N LEU A 231 -3.92 -8.57 -3.14
CA LEU A 231 -4.10 -7.26 -3.74
C LEU A 231 -5.28 -6.55 -3.07
N THR A 232 -5.08 -5.37 -2.50
CA THR A 232 -6.15 -4.57 -1.91
C THR A 232 -5.79 -3.08 -1.97
N ASP A 233 -6.80 -2.21 -1.93
CA ASP A 233 -6.57 -0.77 -1.82
C ASP A 233 -6.03 -0.43 -0.42
N VAL A 234 -5.25 0.64 -0.31
CA VAL A 234 -4.45 0.94 0.89
C VAL A 234 -5.30 1.37 2.09
N ASP A 235 -6.53 1.82 1.83
CA ASP A 235 -7.55 2.17 2.81
C ASP A 235 -8.40 0.97 3.27
N VAL A 236 -8.23 -0.20 2.65
CA VAL A 236 -8.88 -1.44 3.07
C VAL A 236 -7.97 -2.16 4.06
N MET A 237 -8.28 -2.03 5.35
CA MET A 237 -7.48 -2.64 6.42
C MET A 237 -7.70 -4.16 6.50
N PRO A 238 -6.63 -4.98 6.34
CA PRO A 238 -6.70 -6.40 6.61
C PRO A 238 -7.11 -6.66 8.06
N GLN A 239 -7.64 -7.84 8.41
CA GLN A 239 -7.76 -8.18 9.83
C GLN A 239 -6.38 -8.23 10.50
N TYR A 240 -6.30 -7.87 11.79
CA TYR A 240 -5.05 -7.98 12.55
C TYR A 240 -4.41 -9.37 12.41
N GLY A 241 -3.12 -9.38 12.09
CA GLY A 241 -2.35 -10.61 11.89
C GLY A 241 -2.81 -11.46 10.71
N LEU A 242 -3.53 -10.90 9.73
CA LEU A 242 -3.96 -11.64 8.54
C LEU A 242 -2.78 -12.25 7.79
N HIS A 243 -1.68 -11.48 7.63
CA HIS A 243 -0.43 -11.96 7.03
C HIS A 243 -0.03 -13.35 7.57
N ARG A 244 0.17 -13.48 8.90
CA ARG A 244 0.64 -14.73 9.51
C ARG A 244 -0.36 -15.88 9.38
N ARG A 245 -1.66 -15.56 9.36
CA ARG A 245 -2.74 -16.55 9.20
C ARG A 245 -2.80 -17.05 7.76
N LEU A 246 -2.75 -16.15 6.79
CA LEU A 246 -2.78 -16.45 5.38
C LEU A 246 -1.52 -17.21 4.96
N ASP A 247 -0.35 -16.76 5.41
CA ASP A 247 0.92 -17.44 5.18
C ASP A 247 0.92 -18.89 5.69
N ARG A 248 0.49 -19.10 6.95
CA ARG A 248 0.35 -20.45 7.53
C ARG A 248 -0.68 -21.31 6.79
N PHE A 249 -1.79 -20.72 6.35
CA PHE A 249 -2.83 -21.40 5.60
C PHE A 249 -2.30 -21.89 4.25
N LEU A 250 -1.68 -21.00 3.47
CA LEU A 250 -1.13 -21.29 2.14
C LEU A 250 0.06 -22.27 2.20
N MET A 251 0.86 -22.23 3.26
CA MET A 251 1.94 -23.21 3.49
C MET A 251 1.44 -24.65 3.73
N ARG A 252 0.18 -24.81 4.15
CA ARG A 252 -0.43 -26.08 4.55
C ARG A 252 -1.56 -26.53 3.63
N SER A 253 -2.09 -25.63 2.82
CA SER A 253 -3.19 -25.93 1.90
C SER A 253 -2.72 -26.97 0.88
N ALA A 254 -3.50 -28.04 0.73
CA ALA A 254 -3.28 -29.00 -0.33
C ALA A 254 -3.42 -28.31 -1.70
N THR A 255 -2.62 -28.74 -2.67
CA THR A 255 -2.76 -28.29 -4.05
C THR A 255 -4.16 -28.64 -4.55
N CYS A 256 -4.92 -27.63 -4.96
CA CYS A 256 -6.26 -27.79 -5.48
C CYS A 256 -6.40 -26.99 -6.78
N GLU A 257 -6.67 -27.69 -7.88
CA GLU A 257 -6.67 -27.10 -9.22
C GLU A 257 -7.86 -26.14 -9.47
N LYS A 258 -8.96 -26.33 -8.72
CA LYS A 258 -10.20 -25.54 -8.90
C LYS A 258 -10.70 -24.93 -7.59
N CYS A 259 -9.78 -24.60 -6.67
CA CYS A 259 -10.15 -23.93 -5.43
C CYS A 259 -10.02 -22.41 -5.55
N LEU A 260 -11.04 -21.71 -5.06
CA LEU A 260 -11.00 -20.29 -4.80
C LEU A 260 -10.97 -20.09 -3.28
N TYR A 261 -9.94 -19.41 -2.79
CA TYR A 261 -9.89 -18.98 -1.39
C TYR A 261 -10.47 -17.58 -1.28
N VAL A 262 -11.48 -17.43 -0.44
CA VAL A 262 -12.14 -16.15 -0.21
C VAL A 262 -11.65 -15.58 1.11
N VAL A 263 -11.13 -14.35 1.07
CA VAL A 263 -10.82 -13.57 2.25
C VAL A 263 -12.03 -12.67 2.55
N PRO A 264 -12.73 -12.85 3.68
CA PRO A 264 -13.85 -11.99 4.03
C PRO A 264 -13.38 -10.55 4.25
N ALA A 265 -14.10 -9.60 3.64
CA ALA A 265 -13.92 -8.17 3.83
C ALA A 265 -15.19 -7.57 4.46
N PHE A 266 -15.00 -6.52 5.25
CA PHE A 266 -16.08 -5.80 5.93
C PHE A 266 -15.88 -4.31 5.69
N GLU A 267 -16.96 -3.57 5.49
CA GLU A 267 -16.93 -2.12 5.32
C GLU A 267 -17.33 -1.42 6.61
N GLY A 268 -16.69 -0.30 6.89
CA GLY A 268 -16.94 0.55 8.05
C GLY A 268 -16.78 2.02 7.70
N THR A 269 -17.18 2.92 8.60
CA THR A 269 -16.93 4.35 8.43
C THR A 269 -15.47 4.68 8.77
N GLU A 270 -14.93 5.74 8.16
CA GLU A 270 -13.54 6.20 8.38
C GLU A 270 -13.22 6.50 9.85
N VAL A 271 -14.24 6.81 10.66
CA VAL A 271 -14.10 7.19 12.08
C VAL A 271 -14.22 5.98 13.02
N ALA A 272 -14.68 4.83 12.52
CA ALA A 272 -14.84 3.66 13.34
C ALA A 272 -13.48 3.01 13.59
N GLU A 273 -13.18 2.66 14.85
CA GLU A 273 -11.98 1.88 15.14
C GLU A 273 -12.01 0.56 14.36
N HIS A 274 -10.86 -0.01 13.98
CA HIS A 274 -10.85 -1.31 13.32
C HIS A 274 -10.92 -2.45 14.35
N PRO A 275 -11.88 -3.39 14.23
CA PRO A 275 -12.00 -4.48 15.19
C PRO A 275 -10.77 -5.39 15.15
N ARG A 276 -10.19 -5.67 16.32
CA ARG A 276 -9.03 -6.55 16.48
C ARG A 276 -9.43 -8.02 16.49
N THR A 277 -10.67 -8.31 16.88
CA THR A 277 -11.17 -9.69 16.98
C THR A 277 -12.51 -9.89 16.27
N LYS A 278 -12.80 -11.14 15.88
CA LYS A 278 -14.13 -11.52 15.34
C LYS A 278 -15.26 -11.20 16.33
N LYS A 279 -14.99 -11.31 17.64
CA LYS A 279 -15.97 -10.99 18.68
C LYS A 279 -16.32 -9.51 18.67
N GLU A 280 -15.34 -8.62 18.56
CA GLU A 280 -15.57 -7.17 18.43
C GLU A 280 -16.33 -6.83 17.16
N LEU A 281 -15.98 -7.47 16.04
CA LEU A 281 -16.69 -7.25 14.78
C LEU A 281 -18.18 -7.63 14.87
N LEU A 282 -18.50 -8.77 15.50
CA LEU A 282 -19.89 -9.23 15.67
C LEU A 282 -20.68 -8.45 16.73
N ALA A 283 -20.01 -7.62 17.54
CA ALA A 283 -20.63 -6.78 18.55
C ALA A 283 -21.02 -5.38 18.03
N ARG A 284 -20.80 -5.11 16.73
CA ARG A 284 -21.17 -3.86 16.05
C ARG A 284 -22.59 -3.86 15.54
#